data_AF-A0A968KKS6-F1
#
_entry.id   AF-A0A968KKS6-F1
#
_cell.length_a   1.000
_cell.length_b   1.000
_cell.length_c   1.000
_cell.angle_alpha   90.00
_cell.angle_beta   90.00
_cell.angle_gamma   90.00
#
_symmetry.space_group_name_H-M   'P 1'
#
loop_
_entity.id
_entity.type
_entity.pdbx_description
1 polymer ?
#
loop_
_entity_poly.entity_id
_entity_poly.type
_entity_poly.pdbx_seq_one_letter_code
_entity_poly.pdbx_strand_id
1 'polypeptide(L)'
;MNVTTFRFIHCSDLHIDSPFKGLSAIHPQWAGRLRQAPLQSFLNIVDLAKREQVDAVIIAGDVFDSQNKSLQAQFKFRTGLQILSEHGIPVFIAHGNHDPLDSWSTTLDWPDGVTVFPGNRVQSVPVTRDGQTLAQIHGISFPKRDVFENLSLQFSRDQEKGFAIGVLHANVGGHPDHDPYASCSVDDLIGRKMDYWALGHIHARDVLRGAHPAIVYSGNAQSR
;
A
#
# COMPACT_ATOMS: atom_id res chain seq x y z
N MET A 1 -27.59 19.27 0.90
CA MET A 1 -27.05 18.14 1.67
C MET A 1 -25.55 18.33 1.71
N ASN A 2 -24.92 18.41 2.89
CA ASN A 2 -23.46 18.39 2.96
C ASN A 2 -23.01 17.00 2.51
N VAL A 3 -22.35 16.92 1.36
CA VAL A 3 -21.73 15.68 0.89
C VAL A 3 -20.52 15.45 1.78
N THR A 4 -20.58 14.44 2.64
CA THR A 4 -19.42 14.02 3.42
C THR A 4 -18.38 13.48 2.45
N THR A 5 -17.33 14.26 2.20
CA THR A 5 -16.28 13.93 1.22
C THR A 5 -15.19 13.11 1.91
N PHE A 6 -14.80 11.99 1.31
CA PHE A 6 -13.65 11.20 1.76
C PHE A 6 -12.51 11.36 0.75
N ARG A 7 -11.31 11.68 1.24
CA ARG A 7 -10.13 11.89 0.40
C ARG A 7 -8.92 11.17 0.98
N PHE A 8 -8.25 10.40 0.15
CA PHE A 8 -7.15 9.55 0.56
C PHE A 8 -6.02 9.59 -0.47
N ILE A 9 -4.84 9.14 -0.05
CA ILE A 9 -3.74 8.81 -0.96
C ILE A 9 -3.61 7.29 -1.03
N HIS A 10 -3.46 6.77 -2.24
CA HIS A 10 -3.08 5.38 -2.50
C HIS A 10 -1.70 5.35 -3.14
N CYS A 11 -0.77 4.65 -2.51
CA CYS A 11 0.54 4.30 -3.06
C CYS A 11 0.86 2.81 -2.82
N SER A 12 1.88 2.32 -3.51
CA SER A 12 2.38 0.95 -3.42
C SER A 12 3.83 0.93 -3.88
N ASP A 13 4.50 -0.22 -3.75
CA ASP A 13 5.77 -0.50 -4.42
C ASP A 13 6.82 0.60 -4.16
N LEU A 14 6.93 0.99 -2.89
CA LEU A 14 7.85 2.04 -2.45
C LEU A 14 9.30 1.58 -2.56
N HIS A 15 9.57 0.28 -2.36
CA HIS A 15 10.90 -0.34 -2.48
C HIS A 15 12.01 0.46 -1.77
N ILE A 16 11.73 0.92 -0.55
CA ILE A 16 12.65 1.73 0.24
C ILE A 16 13.94 0.93 0.46
N ASP A 17 15.08 1.61 0.25
CA ASP A 17 16.43 1.06 0.39
C ASP A 17 16.79 -0.03 -0.65
N SER A 18 16.02 -0.15 -1.74
CA SER A 18 16.43 -0.98 -2.88
C SER A 18 17.64 -0.36 -3.60
N PRO A 19 18.73 -1.12 -3.80
CA PRO A 19 19.90 -0.62 -4.50
C PRO A 19 19.70 -0.65 -6.02
N PHE A 20 20.13 0.41 -6.72
CA PHE A 20 20.27 0.38 -8.17
C PHE A 20 21.40 -0.55 -8.57
N LYS A 21 21.05 -1.71 -9.15
CA LYS A 21 22.01 -2.74 -9.59
C LYS A 21 22.90 -2.17 -10.70
N GLY A 22 24.20 -2.45 -10.62
CA GLY A 22 25.21 -2.06 -11.63
C GLY A 22 25.68 -0.60 -11.55
N LEU A 23 24.82 0.36 -11.20
CA LEU A 23 25.20 1.78 -11.19
C LEU A 23 26.21 2.15 -10.09
N SER A 24 26.17 1.44 -8.96
CA SER A 24 27.11 1.66 -7.85
C SER A 24 28.58 1.42 -8.25
N ALA A 25 28.82 0.56 -9.25
CA ALA A 25 30.16 0.31 -9.77
C ALA A 25 30.63 1.38 -10.78
N ILE A 26 29.68 2.10 -11.40
CA ILE A 26 29.94 3.05 -12.48
C ILE A 26 30.01 4.49 -11.94
N HIS A 27 29.08 4.86 -11.05
CA HIS A 27 28.99 6.20 -10.47
C HIS A 27 28.57 6.19 -8.98
N PRO A 28 29.53 6.08 -8.05
CA PRO A 28 29.24 6.03 -6.61
C PRO A 28 28.45 7.23 -6.07
N GLN A 29 28.73 8.43 -6.59
CA GLN A 29 28.03 9.67 -6.21
C GLN A 29 26.53 9.65 -6.55
N TRP A 30 26.16 9.06 -7.69
CA TRP A 30 24.77 8.92 -8.12
C TRP A 30 24.08 7.78 -7.38
N ALA A 31 24.80 6.70 -7.11
CA ALA A 31 24.28 5.56 -6.37
C ALA A 31 23.77 5.93 -4.96
N GLY A 32 24.48 6.82 -4.25
CA GLY A 32 24.02 7.31 -2.94
C GLY A 32 22.70 8.08 -3.04
N ARG A 33 22.59 9.00 -4.01
CA ARG A 33 21.38 9.80 -4.23
C ARG A 33 20.19 8.93 -4.66
N LEU A 34 20.43 7.98 -5.56
CA LEU A 34 19.40 7.10 -6.08
C LEU A 34 18.91 6.09 -5.04
N ARG A 35 19.79 5.60 -4.16
CA ARG A 35 19.38 4.79 -2.99
C ARG A 35 18.45 5.55 -2.05
N GLN A 36 18.63 6.87 -1.91
CA GLN A 36 17.78 7.71 -1.06
C GLN A 36 16.47 8.14 -1.74
N ALA A 37 16.37 8.04 -3.06
CA ALA A 37 15.23 8.54 -3.83
C ALA A 37 13.90 7.86 -3.47
N PRO A 38 13.82 6.53 -3.28
CA PRO A 38 12.59 5.87 -2.82
C PRO A 38 12.08 6.41 -1.48
N LEU A 39 12.98 6.59 -0.50
CA LEU A 39 12.63 7.16 0.79
C LEU A 39 12.17 8.62 0.65
N GLN A 40 12.87 9.42 -0.15
CA GLN A 40 12.48 10.81 -0.38
C GLN A 40 11.10 10.90 -1.04
N SER A 41 10.79 9.97 -1.96
CA SER A 41 9.47 9.87 -2.58
C SER A 41 8.38 9.58 -1.56
N PHE A 42 8.63 8.67 -0.61
CA PHE A 42 7.71 8.44 0.50
C PHE A 42 7.53 9.70 1.38
N LEU A 43 8.60 10.42 1.70
CA LEU A 43 8.50 11.66 2.47
C LEU A 43 7.70 12.74 1.73
N ASN A 44 7.84 12.82 0.40
CA ASN A 44 7.02 13.72 -0.42
C ASN A 44 5.53 13.33 -0.38
N ILE A 45 5.20 12.04 -0.33
CA ILE A 45 3.83 11.56 -0.12
C ILE A 45 3.31 11.98 1.26
N VAL A 46 4.13 11.89 2.31
CA VAL A 46 3.77 12.34 3.66
C VAL A 46 3.46 13.84 3.67
N ASP A 47 4.30 14.66 3.02
CA ASP A 47 4.07 16.10 2.94
C ASP A 47 2.85 16.46 2.08
N LEU A 48 2.60 15.72 1.00
CA LEU A 48 1.38 15.83 0.21
C LEU A 48 0.15 15.51 1.07
N ALA A 49 0.18 14.41 1.82
CA ALA A 49 -0.92 13.98 2.69
C ALA A 49 -1.32 15.08 3.68
N LYS A 50 -0.33 15.69 4.34
CA LYS A 50 -0.51 16.81 5.27
C LYS A 50 -1.05 18.05 4.60
N ARG A 51 -0.39 18.50 3.52
CA ARG A 51 -0.76 19.74 2.82
C ARG A 51 -2.19 19.67 2.33
N GLU A 52 -2.55 18.53 1.76
CA GLU A 52 -3.87 18.36 1.22
C GLU A 52 -4.88 18.05 2.34
N GLN A 53 -4.47 17.62 3.55
CA GLN A 53 -5.32 17.22 4.68
C GLN A 53 -6.09 15.90 4.47
N VAL A 54 -5.39 14.91 3.92
CA VAL A 54 -5.66 13.47 4.05
C VAL A 54 -6.74 12.99 5.04
N ASP A 55 -7.81 12.30 4.64
CA ASP A 55 -8.55 11.46 5.60
C ASP A 55 -7.85 10.11 5.86
N ALA A 56 -7.03 9.63 4.91
CA ALA A 56 -6.24 8.41 5.07
C ALA A 56 -5.08 8.30 4.06
N VAL A 57 -4.05 7.53 4.41
CA VAL A 57 -3.03 7.03 3.47
C VAL A 57 -3.11 5.51 3.39
N ILE A 58 -3.07 4.97 2.18
CA ILE A 58 -3.15 3.55 1.89
C ILE A 58 -1.86 3.12 1.18
N ILE A 59 -1.20 2.09 1.69
CA ILE A 59 0.03 1.51 1.16
C ILE A 59 -0.22 0.05 0.78
N ALA A 60 -0.33 -0.25 -0.51
CA ALA A 60 -0.72 -1.56 -1.04
C ALA A 60 0.46 -2.49 -1.33
N GLY A 61 1.36 -2.66 -0.37
CA GLY A 61 2.47 -3.62 -0.43
C GLY A 61 3.79 -3.07 -0.94
N ASP A 62 4.83 -3.90 -0.76
CA ASP A 62 6.20 -3.68 -1.18
C ASP A 62 6.79 -2.35 -0.70
N VAL A 63 6.69 -2.11 0.61
CA VAL A 63 7.31 -0.94 1.26
C VAL A 63 8.84 -1.02 1.19
N PHE A 64 9.39 -2.22 1.36
CA PHE A 64 10.83 -2.50 1.37
C PHE A 64 11.17 -3.62 0.40
N ASP A 65 12.44 -3.64 -0.03
CA ASP A 65 12.98 -4.78 -0.77
C ASP A 65 13.43 -5.90 0.21
N SER A 66 12.93 -7.12 0.01
CA SER A 66 13.27 -8.33 0.78
C SER A 66 14.77 -8.54 1.03
N GLN A 67 15.63 -8.11 0.10
CA GLN A 67 17.07 -8.31 0.19
C GLN A 67 17.79 -7.25 1.03
N ASN A 68 17.16 -6.09 1.27
CA ASN A 68 17.80 -4.98 1.95
C ASN A 68 16.80 -4.22 2.84
N LYS A 69 16.83 -4.50 4.14
CA LYS A 69 15.97 -3.88 5.14
C LYS A 69 16.80 -3.21 6.22
N SER A 70 17.61 -2.23 5.85
CA SER A 70 18.43 -1.57 6.86
C SER A 70 17.54 -1.02 7.98
N LEU A 71 17.97 -1.23 9.23
CA LEU A 71 17.26 -0.70 10.39
C LEU A 71 17.06 0.82 10.28
N GLN A 72 18.02 1.51 9.64
CA GLN A 72 17.91 2.93 9.32
C GLN A 72 16.73 3.25 8.40
N ALA A 73 16.52 2.48 7.33
CA ALA A 73 15.39 2.68 6.43
C ALA A 73 14.05 2.46 7.14
N GLN A 74 13.96 1.41 7.96
CA GLN A 74 12.77 1.11 8.75
C GLN A 74 12.45 2.23 9.75
N PHE A 75 13.47 2.77 10.45
CA PHE A 75 13.28 3.93 11.33
C PHE A 75 12.80 5.18 10.59
N LYS A 76 13.38 5.48 9.42
CA LYS A 76 12.97 6.67 8.64
C LYS A 76 11.56 6.53 8.07
N PHE A 77 11.17 5.32 7.63
CA PHE A 77 9.80 5.03 7.24
C PHE A 77 8.84 5.23 8.43
N ARG A 78 9.18 4.67 9.59
CA ARG A 78 8.43 4.86 10.84
C ARG A 78 8.33 6.34 11.23
N THR A 79 9.37 7.15 11.04
CA THR A 79 9.32 8.60 11.26
C THR A 79 8.29 9.28 10.35
N GLY A 80 8.21 8.91 9.07
CA GLY A 80 7.16 9.43 8.18
C GLY A 80 5.75 9.03 8.63
N LEU A 81 5.57 7.79 9.10
CA LEU A 81 4.31 7.35 9.70
C LEU A 81 3.97 8.11 11.00
N GLN A 82 4.95 8.37 11.85
CA GLN A 82 4.79 9.14 13.08
C GLN A 82 4.30 10.57 12.77
N ILE A 83 4.85 11.19 11.73
CA ILE A 83 4.41 12.50 11.27
C ILE A 83 2.92 12.47 10.84
N LEU A 84 2.50 11.45 10.09
CA LEU A 84 1.09 11.29 9.70
C LEU A 84 0.18 11.09 10.91
N SER A 85 0.60 10.26 11.87
CA SER A 85 -0.08 10.00 13.13
C SER A 85 -0.30 11.30 13.93
N GLU A 86 0.74 12.14 14.08
CA GLU A 86 0.66 13.43 14.77
C GLU A 86 -0.31 14.42 14.11
N HIS A 87 -0.60 14.25 12.82
CA HIS A 87 -1.58 15.04 12.08
C HIS A 87 -2.97 14.39 12.05
N GLY A 88 -3.18 13.29 12.77
CA GLY A 88 -4.44 12.56 12.81
C GLY A 88 -4.79 11.85 11.50
N ILE A 89 -3.81 11.56 10.65
CA ILE A 89 -4.01 10.89 9.36
C ILE A 89 -3.73 9.39 9.55
N PRO A 90 -4.76 8.52 9.58
CA PRO A 90 -4.54 7.08 9.70
C PRO A 90 -3.88 6.50 8.45
N VAL A 91 -3.07 5.46 8.66
CA VAL A 91 -2.34 4.77 7.59
C VAL A 91 -2.72 3.29 7.58
N PHE A 92 -3.02 2.75 6.41
CA PHE A 92 -3.37 1.34 6.21
C PHE A 92 -2.34 0.68 5.30
N ILE A 93 -1.75 -0.42 5.75
CA ILE A 93 -0.65 -1.09 5.07
C ILE A 93 -1.02 -2.56 4.85
N ALA A 94 -1.03 -2.99 3.59
CA ALA A 94 -0.90 -4.39 3.23
C ALA A 94 0.56 -4.68 2.86
N HIS A 95 1.09 -5.85 3.21
CA HIS A 95 2.41 -6.30 2.76
C HIS A 95 2.34 -7.11 1.47
N GLY A 96 3.37 -6.97 0.63
CA GLY A 96 3.52 -7.68 -0.63
C GLY A 96 4.55 -8.80 -0.56
N ASN A 97 5.02 -9.26 -1.72
CA ASN A 97 6.01 -10.35 -1.79
C ASN A 97 7.43 -9.92 -1.43
N HIS A 98 7.78 -8.63 -1.52
CA HIS A 98 9.10 -8.15 -1.09
C HIS A 98 9.19 -7.88 0.42
N ASP A 99 8.07 -7.67 1.09
CA ASP A 99 8.05 -7.38 2.52
C ASP A 99 6.98 -8.17 3.30
N PRO A 100 6.82 -9.49 3.08
CA PRO A 100 5.78 -10.28 3.73
C PRO A 100 5.89 -10.25 5.27
N LEU A 101 4.79 -10.55 5.96
CA LEU A 101 4.73 -10.44 7.43
C LEU A 101 5.82 -11.24 8.17
N ASP A 102 6.17 -12.43 7.67
CA ASP A 102 7.23 -13.29 8.23
C ASP A 102 8.66 -12.74 8.05
N SER A 103 8.82 -11.70 7.25
CA SER A 103 10.10 -11.06 6.96
C SER A 103 10.34 -9.78 7.76
N TRP A 104 9.42 -9.39 8.64
CA TRP A 104 9.54 -8.21 9.48
C TRP A 104 10.21 -8.55 10.82
N SER A 105 11.18 -7.75 11.26
CA SER A 105 11.69 -7.87 12.63
C SER A 105 10.60 -7.42 13.59
N THR A 106 10.21 -8.27 14.54
CA THR A 106 9.21 -8.03 15.60
C THR A 106 9.53 -6.87 16.56
N THR A 107 10.46 -5.99 16.20
CA THR A 107 11.11 -5.01 17.10
C THR A 107 10.66 -3.56 16.89
N LEU A 108 9.78 -3.27 15.93
CA LEU A 108 9.28 -1.92 15.68
C LEU A 108 7.81 -1.80 16.04
N ASP A 109 7.53 -1.00 17.07
CA ASP A 109 6.17 -0.57 17.39
C ASP A 109 5.68 0.45 16.35
N TRP A 110 4.49 0.22 15.82
CA TRP A 110 3.85 1.14 14.89
C TRP A 110 3.27 2.36 15.64
N PRO A 111 3.37 3.57 15.08
CA PRO A 111 2.68 4.74 15.62
C PRO A 111 1.16 4.54 15.70
N ASP A 112 0.50 5.30 16.58
CA ASP A 112 -0.96 5.31 16.66
C ASP A 112 -1.60 5.66 15.31
N GLY A 113 -2.72 5.02 14.99
CA GLY A 113 -3.42 5.22 13.71
C GLY A 113 -2.79 4.49 12.52
N VAL A 114 -1.69 3.75 12.70
CA VAL A 114 -1.17 2.83 11.69
C VAL A 114 -1.80 1.46 11.88
N THR A 115 -2.39 0.93 10.80
CA THR A 115 -2.92 -0.43 10.72
C THR A 115 -2.12 -1.23 9.70
N VAL A 116 -1.51 -2.31 10.15
CA VAL A 116 -0.92 -3.33 9.26
C VAL A 116 -1.90 -4.50 9.18
N PHE A 117 -2.35 -4.84 7.97
CA PHE A 117 -3.33 -5.91 7.78
C PHE A 117 -2.72 -7.29 8.05
N PRO A 118 -3.50 -8.24 8.60
CA PRO A 118 -3.04 -9.61 8.81
C PRO A 118 -2.92 -10.38 7.49
N GLY A 119 -2.19 -11.49 7.51
CA GLY A 119 -1.98 -12.32 6.31
C GLY A 119 -2.85 -13.58 6.21
N ASN A 120 -3.74 -13.81 7.17
CA ASN A 120 -4.57 -15.02 7.23
C ASN A 120 -6.07 -14.78 6.99
N ARG A 121 -6.50 -13.52 6.92
CA ARG A 121 -7.89 -13.13 6.65
C ARG A 121 -7.95 -11.67 6.23
N VAL A 122 -9.00 -11.27 5.54
CA VAL A 122 -9.31 -9.85 5.33
C VAL A 122 -9.73 -9.23 6.66
N GLN A 123 -9.10 -8.10 7.02
CA GLN A 123 -9.53 -7.24 8.12
C GLN A 123 -10.17 -5.97 7.55
N SER A 124 -11.23 -5.52 8.20
CA SER A 124 -11.93 -4.28 7.85
C SER A 124 -11.76 -3.27 8.98
N VAL A 125 -11.31 -2.06 8.66
CA VAL A 125 -11.11 -0.98 9.64
C VAL A 125 -11.78 0.30 9.14
N PRO A 126 -12.62 0.96 9.96
CA PRO A 126 -13.29 2.19 9.57
C PRO A 126 -12.35 3.40 9.62
N VAL A 127 -12.52 4.33 8.69
CA VAL A 127 -12.04 5.71 8.82
C VAL A 127 -13.20 6.55 9.32
N THR A 128 -13.03 7.19 10.47
CA THR A 128 -14.07 8.02 11.10
C THR A 128 -13.62 9.46 11.27
N ARG A 129 -14.57 10.39 11.15
CA ARG A 129 -14.40 11.81 11.44
C ARG A 129 -15.68 12.30 12.10
N ASP A 130 -15.55 12.97 13.25
CA ASP A 130 -16.68 13.49 14.03
C ASP A 130 -17.78 12.44 14.34
N GLY A 131 -17.36 11.21 14.62
CA GLY A 131 -18.26 10.09 14.92
C GLY A 131 -18.97 9.49 13.70
N GLN A 132 -18.71 9.98 12.48
CA GLN A 132 -19.24 9.42 11.24
C GLN A 132 -18.20 8.56 10.52
N THR A 133 -18.61 7.39 10.02
CA THR A 133 -17.78 6.55 9.16
C THR A 133 -17.75 7.14 7.75
N LEU A 134 -16.56 7.54 7.31
CA LEU A 134 -16.31 8.04 5.94
C LEU A 134 -16.11 6.88 4.97
N ALA A 135 -15.27 5.91 5.38
CA ALA A 135 -14.89 4.77 4.57
C ALA A 135 -14.62 3.53 5.43
N GLN A 136 -14.67 2.36 4.79
CA GLN A 136 -14.20 1.08 5.32
C GLN A 136 -13.01 0.62 4.49
N ILE A 137 -11.88 0.39 5.13
CA ILE A 137 -10.68 -0.11 4.47
C ILE A 137 -10.55 -1.60 4.77
N HIS A 138 -10.66 -2.40 3.72
CA HIS A 138 -10.54 -3.84 3.75
C HIS A 138 -9.16 -4.20 3.22
N GLY A 139 -8.39 -5.02 3.94
CA GLY A 139 -7.08 -5.42 3.45
C GLY A 139 -6.60 -6.75 4.01
N ILE A 140 -5.64 -7.32 3.30
CA ILE A 140 -4.95 -8.55 3.64
C ILE A 140 -3.50 -8.43 3.16
N SER A 141 -2.56 -8.85 4.00
CA SER A 141 -1.14 -8.87 3.70
C SER A 141 -0.71 -10.23 3.16
N PHE A 142 0.45 -10.30 2.52
CA PHE A 142 1.10 -11.58 2.27
C PHE A 142 1.71 -12.12 3.57
N PRO A 143 1.30 -13.33 4.03
CA PRO A 143 1.89 -13.93 5.23
C PRO A 143 3.34 -14.39 5.01
N LYS A 144 3.68 -14.71 3.75
CA LYS A 144 4.99 -15.18 3.28
C LYS A 144 5.24 -14.63 1.88
N ARG A 145 6.47 -14.70 1.40
CA ARG A 145 6.87 -14.17 0.08
C ARG A 145 5.99 -14.69 -1.07
N ASP A 146 5.84 -16.02 -1.16
CA ASP A 146 5.18 -16.64 -2.30
C ASP A 146 3.72 -16.98 -1.97
N VAL A 147 2.81 -16.12 -2.42
CA VAL A 147 1.36 -16.29 -2.30
C VAL A 147 0.77 -16.40 -3.69
N PHE A 148 0.19 -17.56 -4.04
CA PHE A 148 -0.41 -17.80 -5.37
C PHE A 148 -1.93 -17.98 -5.32
N GLU A 149 -2.48 -18.11 -4.11
CA GLU A 149 -3.92 -18.19 -3.88
C GLU A 149 -4.61 -16.86 -4.22
N ASN A 150 -5.81 -16.95 -4.80
CA ASN A 150 -6.61 -15.77 -5.12
C ASN A 150 -7.19 -15.17 -3.83
N LEU A 151 -6.44 -14.26 -3.21
CA LEU A 151 -6.84 -13.58 -1.97
C LEU A 151 -8.07 -12.68 -2.16
N SER A 152 -8.35 -12.22 -3.39
CA SER A 152 -9.50 -11.35 -3.65
C SER A 152 -10.84 -12.00 -3.26
N LEU A 153 -10.92 -13.34 -3.33
CA LEU A 153 -12.13 -14.09 -2.99
C LEU A 153 -12.48 -14.03 -1.50
N GLN A 154 -11.53 -13.67 -0.64
CA GLN A 154 -11.77 -13.48 0.80
C GLN A 154 -12.43 -12.14 1.12
N PHE A 155 -12.41 -11.20 0.19
CA PHE A 155 -13.05 -9.90 0.39
C PHE A 155 -14.57 -10.06 0.26
N SER A 156 -15.28 -9.53 1.24
CA SER A 156 -16.72 -9.37 1.21
C SER A 156 -17.07 -8.04 1.86
N ARG A 157 -18.07 -7.37 1.30
CA ARG A 157 -18.67 -6.20 1.93
C ARG A 157 -19.90 -6.65 2.70
N ASP A 158 -19.74 -6.79 4.01
CA ASP A 158 -20.81 -7.30 4.88
C ASP A 158 -21.73 -6.17 5.43
N GLN A 159 -21.33 -4.88 5.35
CA GLN A 159 -22.12 -3.74 5.85
C GLN A 159 -22.11 -2.51 4.93
N GLU A 160 -23.25 -1.80 4.88
CA GLU A 160 -23.61 -0.82 3.84
C GLU A 160 -23.16 0.64 4.08
N LYS A 161 -22.43 0.95 5.15
CA LYS A 161 -22.15 2.36 5.51
C LYS A 161 -20.76 2.82 5.10
N GLY A 162 -20.71 3.87 4.29
CA GLY A 162 -19.48 4.54 3.85
C GLY A 162 -18.90 3.97 2.55
N PHE A 163 -17.84 4.61 2.06
CA PHE A 163 -17.11 4.18 0.86
C PHE A 163 -16.22 2.96 1.19
N ALA A 164 -16.23 1.92 0.36
CA ALA A 164 -15.46 0.69 0.62
C ALA A 164 -14.21 0.61 -0.25
N ILE A 165 -13.04 0.44 0.38
CA ILE A 165 -11.76 0.29 -0.31
C ILE A 165 -11.17 -1.08 -0.03
N GLY A 166 -10.89 -1.85 -1.07
CA GLY A 166 -10.07 -3.07 -0.99
C GLY A 166 -8.59 -2.76 -1.24
N VAL A 167 -7.72 -3.17 -0.33
CA VAL A 167 -6.25 -3.01 -0.41
C VAL A 167 -5.66 -4.40 -0.67
N LEU A 168 -5.07 -4.58 -1.85
CA LEU A 168 -4.62 -5.90 -2.31
C LEU A 168 -3.34 -5.79 -3.12
N HIS A 169 -2.32 -6.54 -2.73
CA HIS A 169 -1.11 -6.71 -3.53
C HIS A 169 -1.27 -7.97 -4.40
N ALA A 170 -1.39 -7.82 -5.72
CA ALA A 170 -1.76 -8.93 -6.61
C ALA A 170 -1.44 -8.66 -8.09
N ASN A 171 -1.35 -9.73 -8.87
CA ASN A 171 -1.37 -9.68 -10.34
C ASN A 171 -2.81 -9.83 -10.86
N VAL A 172 -3.44 -8.73 -11.25
CA VAL A 172 -4.83 -8.68 -11.73
C VAL A 172 -4.85 -8.70 -13.25
N GLY A 173 -5.61 -9.63 -13.85
CA GLY A 173 -5.73 -9.71 -15.31
C GLY A 173 -4.55 -10.39 -16.04
N GLY A 174 -3.57 -10.90 -15.29
CA GLY A 174 -2.51 -11.78 -15.82
C GLY A 174 -1.43 -11.04 -16.60
N HIS A 175 -0.82 -10.02 -16.00
CA HIS A 175 0.35 -9.34 -16.57
C HIS A 175 1.52 -10.32 -16.67
N PRO A 176 1.97 -10.70 -17.90
CA PRO A 176 2.93 -11.79 -18.10
C PRO A 176 4.35 -11.43 -17.69
N ASP A 177 4.67 -10.14 -17.58
CA ASP A 177 5.99 -9.64 -17.17
C ASP A 177 6.21 -9.72 -15.65
N HIS A 178 5.19 -10.15 -14.90
CA HIS A 178 5.21 -10.23 -13.44
C HIS A 178 4.82 -11.62 -12.94
N ASP A 179 5.41 -12.04 -11.83
CA ASP A 179 5.07 -13.31 -11.18
C ASP A 179 3.56 -13.35 -10.82
N PRO A 180 2.91 -14.52 -10.86
CA PRO A 180 1.47 -14.66 -10.69
C PRO A 180 1.03 -14.60 -9.22
N TYR A 181 1.61 -13.68 -8.44
CA TYR A 181 1.28 -13.52 -7.02
C TYR A 181 -0.16 -13.04 -6.80
N ALA A 182 -0.85 -13.73 -5.90
CA ALA A 182 -2.27 -13.56 -5.58
C ALA A 182 -3.17 -13.33 -6.80
N SER A 183 -2.88 -14.04 -7.90
CA SER A 183 -3.50 -13.75 -9.19
C SER A 183 -5.02 -13.81 -9.14
N CYS A 184 -5.66 -12.81 -9.73
CA CYS A 184 -7.11 -12.75 -9.84
C CYS A 184 -7.57 -12.03 -11.09
N SER A 185 -8.86 -12.21 -11.43
CA SER A 185 -9.47 -11.53 -12.56
C SER A 185 -10.08 -10.19 -12.13
N VAL A 186 -10.30 -9.30 -13.10
CA VAL A 186 -11.09 -8.08 -12.88
C VAL A 186 -12.50 -8.43 -12.40
N ASP A 187 -13.11 -9.51 -12.90
CA ASP A 187 -14.44 -9.97 -12.50
C ASP A 187 -14.50 -10.44 -11.04
N ASP A 188 -13.43 -11.08 -10.54
CA ASP A 188 -13.32 -11.43 -9.12
C ASP A 188 -13.47 -10.18 -8.25
N LEU A 189 -12.73 -9.11 -8.58
CA LEU A 189 -12.73 -7.82 -7.88
C LEU A 189 -14.09 -7.11 -7.95
N ILE A 190 -14.74 -7.14 -9.12
CA ILE A 190 -16.09 -6.57 -9.31
C ILE A 190 -17.09 -7.27 -8.40
N GLY A 191 -17.01 -8.60 -8.30
CA GLY A 191 -17.92 -9.40 -7.50
C GLY A 191 -17.85 -9.14 -5.98
N ARG A 192 -16.82 -8.44 -5.49
CA ARG A 192 -16.63 -8.19 -4.04
C ARG A 192 -17.33 -6.95 -3.50
N LYS A 193 -17.97 -6.16 -4.37
CA LYS A 193 -18.78 -4.97 -4.01
C LYS A 193 -18.00 -3.86 -3.27
N MET A 194 -16.70 -3.77 -3.49
CA MET A 194 -15.91 -2.60 -3.11
C MET A 194 -16.24 -1.42 -4.04
N ASP A 195 -15.92 -0.21 -3.62
CA ASP A 195 -16.07 1.01 -4.44
C ASP A 195 -14.75 1.38 -5.14
N TYR A 196 -13.62 1.08 -4.51
CA TYR A 196 -12.25 1.27 -5.03
C TYR A 196 -11.34 0.11 -4.66
N TRP A 197 -10.48 -0.31 -5.58
CA TRP A 197 -9.40 -1.26 -5.35
C TRP A 197 -8.05 -0.56 -5.45
N ALA A 198 -7.37 -0.50 -4.31
CA ALA A 198 -6.01 -0.02 -4.14
C ALA A 198 -5.04 -1.20 -4.35
N LEU A 199 -4.49 -1.30 -5.56
CA LEU A 199 -3.60 -2.39 -5.95
C LEU A 199 -2.12 -1.99 -5.92
N GLY A 200 -1.27 -2.94 -5.50
CA GLY A 200 0.19 -2.92 -5.73
C GLY A 200 0.67 -4.23 -6.37
N HIS A 201 1.99 -4.33 -6.66
CA HIS A 201 2.73 -5.40 -7.39
C HIS A 201 3.14 -4.97 -8.81
N ILE A 202 2.23 -4.32 -9.53
CA ILE A 202 2.51 -3.82 -10.88
C ILE A 202 3.11 -2.42 -10.78
N HIS A 203 4.36 -2.29 -11.24
CA HIS A 203 5.15 -1.09 -11.02
C HIS A 203 4.76 0.10 -11.91
N ALA A 204 4.05 -0.17 -13.00
CA ALA A 204 3.47 0.85 -13.85
C ALA A 204 2.13 1.30 -13.29
N ARG A 205 1.90 2.62 -13.22
CA ARG A 205 0.57 3.15 -12.93
C ARG A 205 -0.40 2.66 -13.99
N ASP A 206 -1.50 2.05 -13.56
CA ASP A 206 -2.54 1.58 -14.46
C ASP A 206 -3.93 1.71 -13.84
N VAL A 207 -4.92 1.99 -14.68
CA VAL A 207 -6.33 2.09 -14.29
C VAL A 207 -7.09 1.03 -15.08
N LEU A 208 -7.16 -0.18 -14.52
CA LEU A 208 -7.86 -1.32 -15.12
C LEU A 208 -9.36 -1.04 -15.27
N ARG A 209 -9.92 -0.23 -14.36
CA ARG A 209 -11.30 0.23 -14.42
C ARG A 209 -11.44 1.60 -13.78
N GLY A 210 -12.14 2.52 -14.45
CA GLY A 210 -12.26 3.92 -14.00
C GLY A 210 -13.28 4.17 -12.88
N ALA A 211 -14.33 3.36 -12.77
CA ALA A 211 -15.37 3.49 -11.75
C ALA A 211 -16.27 2.24 -11.63
N HIS A 212 -16.93 2.11 -10.48
CA HIS A 212 -17.95 1.11 -10.15
C HIS A 212 -17.53 -0.39 -10.24
N PRO A 213 -16.43 -0.85 -9.61
CA PRO A 213 -15.46 -0.09 -8.81
C PRO A 213 -14.37 0.53 -9.67
N ALA A 214 -13.69 1.55 -9.14
CA ALA A 214 -12.38 1.91 -9.68
C ALA A 214 -11.36 0.83 -9.28
N ILE A 215 -10.50 0.42 -10.21
CA ILE A 215 -9.46 -0.60 -10.00
C ILE A 215 -8.15 -0.03 -10.50
N VAL A 216 -7.22 0.21 -9.58
CA VAL A 216 -6.06 1.05 -9.85
C VAL A 216 -4.79 0.46 -9.26
N TYR A 217 -3.75 0.33 -10.09
CA TYR A 217 -2.36 0.23 -9.65
C TYR A 217 -1.77 1.62 -9.54
N SER A 218 -1.25 1.99 -8.36
CA SER A 218 -0.52 3.26 -8.24
C SER A 218 0.82 3.24 -8.97
N GLY A 219 1.43 2.05 -9.08
CA GLY A 219 2.81 1.89 -9.53
C GLY A 219 3.81 2.46 -8.53
N ASN A 220 5.08 2.42 -8.91
CA ASN A 220 6.16 2.86 -8.04
C ASN A 220 6.20 4.38 -8.03
N ALA A 221 6.23 4.97 -6.83
CA ALA A 221 6.40 6.42 -6.69
C ALA A 221 7.77 6.90 -7.19
N GLN A 222 8.78 6.02 -7.15
CA GLN A 222 10.11 6.24 -7.69
C GLN A 222 10.59 4.99 -8.43
N SER A 223 11.07 5.14 -9.66
CA SER A 223 11.64 4.03 -10.43
C SER A 223 12.90 3.46 -9.75
N ARG A 224 13.17 2.18 -9.99
CA ARG A 224 14.32 1.40 -9.49
C ARG A 224 15.28 1.01 -10.60
#